data_AF-A0A524RRT1-F1
#
_entry.id   AF-A0A524RRT1-F1
#
_cell.length_a   1.000
_cell.length_b   1.000
_cell.length_c   1.000
_cell.angle_alpha   90.00
_cell.angle_beta   90.00
_cell.angle_gamma   90.00
#
_symmetry.space_group_name_H-M   'P 1'
#
loop_
_entity.id
_entity.type
_entity.pdbx_description
1 polymer ?
#
loop_
_entity_poly.entity_id
_entity_poly.type
_entity_poly.pdbx_seq_one_letter_code
_entity_poly.pdbx_strand_id
1 'polypeptide(L)'
;MALAPLRFWQSLYPGRMGVNWPAAASDLHQRSAAVGMFAPERIRGRGAWWDNGRSVLHLGDRLITPAGEQPITTPFPSSHIYQRLKRLEGPCGVEPLTLPEAAVIVSIANRFRWEVPASATLLSGWVVLAPICGALRWRPHLWLTAGAGTGKSAILDRFVAPLLADFALLVSGATTEAGLRQSLCSDALPVVFDEAESNERSDR
;
A
#
# COMPACT_ATOMS: atom_id res chain seq x y z
N MET A 1 15.77 12.10 7.18
CA MET A 1 14.85 12.79 8.12
C MET A 1 15.28 14.25 8.10
N ALA A 2 14.47 15.18 7.61
CA ALA A 2 14.86 16.59 7.60
C ALA A 2 14.21 17.24 8.82
N LEU A 3 14.96 17.37 9.91
CA LEU A 3 14.59 18.28 10.98
C LEU A 3 14.44 19.69 10.40
N ALA A 4 13.55 20.50 10.99
CA ALA A 4 13.41 21.89 10.56
C ALA A 4 14.79 22.59 10.60
N PRO A 5 15.09 23.47 9.62
CA PRO A 5 16.42 24.06 9.48
C PRO A 5 16.78 24.87 10.73
N LEU A 6 18.08 25.03 11.00
CA LEU A 6 18.54 25.75 12.21
C LEU A 6 17.90 27.15 12.36
N ARG A 7 17.70 27.85 11.24
CA ARG A 7 17.06 29.17 11.21
C ARG A 7 15.64 29.16 11.77
N PHE A 8 14.87 28.11 11.52
CA PHE A 8 13.52 27.94 12.06
C PHE A 8 13.53 27.82 13.59
N TRP A 9 14.48 27.06 14.13
CA TRP A 9 14.61 26.92 15.58
C TRP A 9 15.16 28.19 16.24
N GLN A 10 16.07 28.90 15.58
CA GLN A 10 16.60 30.17 16.07
C GLN A 10 15.53 31.26 16.14
N SER A 11 14.58 31.28 15.21
CA SER A 11 13.47 32.24 15.23
C SER A 11 12.46 31.95 16.33
N LEU A 12 12.20 30.68 16.64
CA LEU A 12 11.20 30.28 17.64
C LEU A 12 11.74 30.23 19.07
N TYR A 13 13.00 29.83 19.24
CA TYR A 13 13.63 29.65 20.56
C TYR A 13 15.00 30.33 20.59
N PRO A 14 15.05 31.68 20.53
CA PRO A 14 16.31 32.40 20.53
C PRO A 14 17.04 32.23 21.88
N GLY A 15 18.35 32.00 21.82
CA GLY A 15 19.27 31.96 22.94
C GLY A 15 20.46 32.89 22.72
N ARG A 16 21.30 33.07 23.76
CA ARG A 16 22.44 34.00 23.71
C ARG A 16 23.50 33.66 22.65
N MET A 17 23.70 32.38 22.35
CA MET A 17 24.60 31.90 21.29
C MET A 17 23.91 30.84 20.42
N GLY A 18 22.80 31.21 19.77
CA GLY A 18 22.05 30.31 18.88
C GLY A 18 20.72 29.87 19.47
N VAL A 19 20.35 28.60 19.30
CA VAL A 19 19.05 28.07 19.73
C VAL A 19 19.06 27.71 21.21
N ASN A 20 18.03 28.09 21.95
CA ASN A 20 17.76 27.57 23.28
C ASN A 20 17.13 26.17 23.19
N TRP A 21 17.97 25.13 23.05
CA TRP A 21 17.52 23.74 22.92
C TRP A 21 16.68 23.23 24.10
N PRO A 22 16.99 23.54 25.37
CA PRO A 22 16.12 23.16 26.49
C PRO A 22 14.71 23.71 26.38
N ALA A 23 14.55 24.97 25.95
CA ALA A 23 13.22 25.57 25.75
C ALA A 23 12.47 24.91 24.59
N ALA A 24 13.16 24.66 23.47
CA ALA A 24 12.58 23.95 22.32
C ALA A 24 12.11 22.54 22.70
N ALA A 25 12.94 21.78 23.44
CA ALA A 25 12.59 20.45 23.91
C ALA A 25 11.39 20.46 24.87
N SER A 26 11.37 21.40 25.82
CA SER A 26 10.26 21.56 26.78
C SER A 26 8.93 21.86 26.05
N ASP A 27 8.93 22.79 25.10
CA ASP A 27 7.75 23.12 24.30
C ASP A 27 7.30 21.94 23.42
N LEU A 28 8.23 21.22 22.79
CA LEU A 28 7.90 20.00 22.04
C LEU A 28 7.27 18.91 22.93
N HIS A 29 7.80 18.70 24.14
CA HIS A 29 7.22 17.76 25.10
C HIS A 29 5.80 18.16 25.51
N GLN A 30 5.56 19.45 25.80
CA GLN A 30 4.24 19.96 26.15
C GLN A 30 3.24 19.79 25.00
N ARG A 31 3.65 20.13 23.77
CA ARG A 31 2.81 19.94 22.57
C ARG A 31 2.51 18.47 22.30
N SER A 32 3.51 17.60 22.43
CA SER A 32 3.32 16.16 22.28
C SER A 32 2.34 15.61 23.33
N ALA A 33 2.47 16.05 24.58
CA ALA A 33 1.56 15.65 25.66
C ALA A 33 0.11 16.12 25.41
N ALA A 34 -0.07 17.33 24.85
CA ALA A 34 -1.38 17.88 24.51
C ALA A 34 -2.09 17.11 23.37
N VAL A 35 -1.34 16.51 22.44
CA VAL A 35 -1.89 15.66 21.37
C VAL A 35 -2.30 14.28 21.90
N GLY A 36 -1.65 13.80 22.95
CA GLY A 36 -1.93 12.53 23.61
C GLY A 36 -0.96 11.41 23.25
N MET A 37 -1.30 10.18 23.65
CA MET A 37 -0.43 9.02 23.48
C MET A 37 -0.39 8.57 22.01
N PHE A 38 0.82 8.27 21.54
CA PHE A 38 1.01 7.64 20.23
C PHE A 38 0.51 6.19 20.27
N ALA A 39 -0.32 5.84 19.31
CA ALA A 39 -0.97 4.53 19.19
C ALA A 39 -0.57 3.90 17.85
N PRO A 40 0.34 2.92 17.82
CA PRO A 40 0.82 2.27 16.60
C PRO A 40 -0.29 1.68 15.72
N GLU A 41 -1.38 1.23 16.33
CA GLU A 41 -2.57 0.68 15.66
C GLU A 41 -3.32 1.72 14.80
N ARG A 42 -3.08 3.02 15.00
CA ARG A 42 -3.64 4.10 14.18
C ARG A 42 -2.82 4.37 12.92
N ILE A 43 -1.68 3.71 12.76
CA ILE A 43 -0.83 3.87 11.57
C ILE A 43 -1.53 3.24 10.37
N ARG A 44 -1.63 4.04 9.30
CA ARG A 44 -2.05 3.58 7.98
C ARG A 44 -0.85 3.68 7.05
N GLY A 45 -0.38 2.53 6.57
CA GLY A 45 0.70 2.46 5.60
C GLY A 45 0.22 2.76 4.18
N ARG A 46 1.06 2.41 3.21
CA ARG A 46 0.82 2.63 1.78
C ARG A 46 -0.40 1.84 1.30
N GLY A 47 -1.05 2.33 0.26
CA GLY A 47 -2.29 1.77 -0.29
C GLY A 47 -3.50 2.66 -0.07
N ALA A 48 -4.68 2.16 -0.45
CA ALA A 48 -5.94 2.90 -0.37
C ALA A 48 -6.64 2.70 0.98
N TRP A 49 -7.25 3.76 1.50
CA TRP A 49 -7.95 3.77 2.78
C TRP A 49 -9.25 4.56 2.68
N TRP A 50 -10.24 4.15 3.48
CA TRP A 50 -11.41 4.98 3.77
C TRP A 50 -11.20 5.70 5.11
N ASP A 51 -11.20 7.02 5.10
CA ASP A 51 -10.88 7.85 6.27
C ASP A 51 -11.85 9.02 6.37
N ASN A 52 -12.56 9.17 7.50
CA ASN A 52 -13.48 10.28 7.74
C ASN A 52 -14.42 10.61 6.56
N GLY A 53 -14.97 9.57 5.91
CA GLY A 53 -15.92 9.72 4.80
C GLY A 53 -15.29 10.05 3.44
N ARG A 54 -13.96 9.99 3.31
CA ARG A 54 -13.25 10.19 2.03
C ARG A 54 -12.28 9.04 1.73
N SER A 55 -11.98 8.86 0.45
CA SER A 55 -10.88 8.02 0.00
C SER A 55 -9.54 8.73 0.22
N VAL A 56 -8.55 7.96 0.67
CA VAL A 56 -7.17 8.42 0.84
C VAL A 56 -6.25 7.36 0.24
N LEU A 57 -5.46 7.75 -0.75
CA LEU A 57 -4.44 6.89 -1.33
C LEU A 57 -3.07 7.35 -0.82
N HIS A 58 -2.41 6.49 -0.06
CA HIS A 58 -1.09 6.76 0.49
C HIS A 58 -0.01 6.09 -0.38
N LEU A 59 0.84 6.92 -0.98
CA LEU A 59 1.92 6.46 -1.87
C LEU A 59 3.31 6.52 -1.21
N GLY A 60 3.36 6.57 0.12
CA GLY A 60 4.59 6.64 0.91
C GLY A 60 5.13 8.06 1.09
N ASP A 61 5.32 8.82 0.01
CA ASP A 61 5.84 10.20 0.04
C ASP A 61 4.76 11.28 -0.05
N ARG A 62 3.54 10.89 -0.45
CA ARG A 62 2.39 11.78 -0.62
C ARG A 62 1.08 11.07 -0.36
N LEU A 63 0.04 11.88 -0.21
CA LEU A 63 -1.36 11.47 -0.07
C LEU A 63 -2.16 12.04 -1.24
N ILE A 64 -2.98 11.21 -1.86
CA ILE A 64 -3.98 11.62 -2.85
C ILE A 64 -5.36 11.49 -2.23
N THR A 65 -6.15 12.54 -2.35
CA THR A 65 -7.54 12.62 -1.87
C THR A 65 -8.42 13.25 -2.94
N PRO A 66 -9.76 13.23 -2.80
CA PRO A 66 -10.64 13.97 -3.72
C PRO A 66 -10.36 15.48 -3.78
N ALA A 67 -9.73 16.06 -2.75
CA ALA A 67 -9.34 17.47 -2.74
C ALA A 67 -8.03 17.76 -3.47
N GLY A 68 -7.33 16.71 -3.93
CA GLY A 68 -6.03 16.81 -4.60
C GLY A 68 -4.93 16.02 -3.90
N GLU A 69 -3.72 16.20 -4.43
CA GLU A 69 -2.49 15.59 -3.96
C GLU A 69 -1.72 16.53 -3.02
N GLN A 70 -1.16 15.99 -1.95
CA GLN A 70 -0.26 16.73 -1.06
C GLN A 70 0.91 15.88 -0.58
N PRO A 71 2.09 16.50 -0.33
CA PRO A 71 3.22 15.81 0.29
C PRO A 71 2.86 15.26 1.68
N ILE A 72 3.41 14.10 2.05
CA ILE A 72 3.18 13.44 3.36
C ILE A 72 3.64 14.30 4.56
N THR A 73 4.52 15.27 4.31
CA THR A 73 5.00 16.22 5.31
C THR A 73 4.01 17.33 5.63
N THR A 74 2.95 17.48 4.83
CA THR A 74 1.88 18.44 5.07
C THR A 74 0.93 17.88 6.12
N PRO A 75 0.52 18.66 7.15
CA PRO A 75 -0.44 18.18 8.14
C PRO A 75 -1.71 17.65 7.49
N PHE A 76 -2.11 16.43 7.84
CA PHE A 76 -3.33 15.80 7.36
C PHE A 76 -4.32 15.61 8.51
N PRO A 77 -5.50 16.25 8.48
CA PRO A 77 -6.47 16.12 9.56
C PRO A 77 -7.12 14.73 9.50
N SER A 78 -6.73 13.86 10.43
CA SER A 78 -7.27 12.51 10.58
C SER A 78 -7.08 11.98 12.00
N SER A 79 -7.92 11.02 12.39
CA SER A 79 -7.66 10.20 13.57
C SER A 79 -6.57 9.15 13.30
N HIS A 80 -6.11 8.97 12.07
CA HIS A 80 -5.07 8.02 11.70
C HIS A 80 -3.74 8.72 11.44
N ILE A 81 -2.65 7.95 11.51
CA ILE A 81 -1.30 8.45 11.34
C ILE A 81 -0.77 7.94 10.00
N TYR A 82 -0.44 8.88 9.11
CA TYR A 82 0.16 8.58 7.81
C TYR A 82 1.64 8.93 7.87
N GLN A 83 2.50 7.92 7.76
CA GLN A 83 3.94 8.08 7.93
C GLN A 83 4.65 8.15 6.58
N ARG A 84 5.80 8.82 6.54
CA ARG A 84 6.63 8.80 5.34
C ARG A 84 7.25 7.42 5.14
N LEU A 85 6.95 6.78 4.02
CA LEU A 85 7.43 5.44 3.64
C LEU A 85 8.09 5.47 2.25
N LYS A 86 8.57 4.31 1.79
CA LYS A 86 9.13 4.18 0.42
C LYS A 86 8.05 4.53 -0.60
N ARG A 87 8.39 5.45 -1.51
CA ARG A 87 7.50 5.92 -2.59
C ARG A 87 6.96 4.75 -3.41
N LEU A 88 5.66 4.80 -3.68
CA LEU A 88 5.01 4.13 -4.80
C LEU A 88 4.84 5.17 -5.92
N GLU A 89 5.11 4.76 -7.15
CA GLU A 89 4.85 5.56 -8.34
C GLU A 89 3.35 5.87 -8.42
N GLY A 90 2.49 4.88 -8.17
CA GLY A 90 1.05 5.12 -8.17
C GLY A 90 0.46 5.18 -9.58
N PRO A 91 -0.80 5.64 -9.72
CA PRO A 91 -1.44 5.86 -11.02
C PRO A 91 -0.85 7.03 -11.84
N CYS A 92 0.26 7.67 -11.41
CA CYS A 92 1.09 8.59 -12.21
C CYS A 92 0.40 9.57 -13.17
N GLY A 93 -0.71 10.22 -12.77
CA GLY A 93 -1.40 11.19 -13.63
C GLY A 93 -1.82 10.64 -15.00
N VAL A 94 -1.94 9.30 -15.12
CA VAL A 94 -2.36 8.66 -16.36
C VAL A 94 -3.87 8.80 -16.52
N GLU A 95 -4.31 8.97 -17.76
CA GLU A 95 -5.74 8.94 -18.05
C GLU A 95 -6.28 7.52 -17.84
N PRO A 96 -7.46 7.37 -17.22
CA PRO A 96 -8.13 6.09 -17.12
C PRO A 96 -8.32 5.46 -18.51
N LEU A 97 -8.15 4.14 -18.59
CA LEU A 97 -8.38 3.40 -19.83
C LEU A 97 -9.80 3.62 -20.34
N THR A 98 -9.94 3.81 -21.65
CA THR A 98 -11.23 3.78 -22.32
C THR A 98 -11.81 2.37 -22.30
N LEU A 99 -13.12 2.25 -22.55
CA LEU A 99 -13.78 0.94 -22.60
C LEU A 99 -13.14 -0.03 -23.63
N PRO A 100 -12.78 0.38 -24.87
CA PRO A 100 -12.09 -0.49 -25.82
C PRO A 100 -10.70 -0.96 -25.34
N GLU A 101 -9.93 -0.08 -24.69
CA GLU A 101 -8.61 -0.43 -24.16
C GLU A 101 -8.73 -1.43 -22.99
N ALA A 102 -9.65 -1.18 -22.06
CA ALA A 102 -9.93 -2.10 -20.95
C ALA A 102 -10.43 -3.47 -21.46
N ALA A 103 -11.20 -3.49 -22.56
CA ALA A 103 -11.69 -4.73 -23.16
C ALA A 103 -10.54 -5.62 -23.70
N VAL A 104 -9.40 -5.04 -24.09
CA VAL A 104 -8.22 -5.82 -24.50
C VAL A 104 -7.69 -6.64 -23.32
N ILE A 105 -7.63 -6.07 -22.12
CA ILE A 105 -7.16 -6.77 -20.91
C ILE A 105 -8.08 -7.97 -20.60
N VAL A 106 -9.39 -7.74 -20.65
CA VAL A 106 -10.39 -8.81 -20.45
C VAL A 106 -10.29 -9.88 -21.54
N SER A 107 -10.06 -9.49 -22.80
CA SER A 107 -9.85 -10.43 -23.91
C SER A 107 -8.61 -11.30 -23.69
N ILE A 108 -7.51 -10.74 -23.19
CA ILE A 108 -6.31 -11.49 -22.81
C ILE A 108 -6.63 -12.49 -21.69
N ALA A 109 -7.32 -12.05 -20.64
CA ALA A 109 -7.73 -12.92 -19.52
C ALA A 109 -8.54 -14.13 -20.00
N ASN A 110 -9.45 -13.93 -20.97
CA ASN A 110 -10.29 -14.99 -21.54
C ASN A 110 -9.53 -15.98 -22.43
N ARG A 111 -8.28 -15.68 -22.84
CA ARG A 111 -7.47 -16.59 -23.68
C ARG A 111 -6.72 -17.65 -22.88
N PHE A 112 -6.63 -17.51 -21.55
CA PHE A 112 -6.08 -18.58 -20.73
C PHE A 112 -7.02 -19.80 -20.73
N ARG A 113 -6.46 -20.97 -20.47
CA ARG A 113 -7.22 -22.23 -20.44
C ARG A 113 -7.90 -22.38 -19.09
N TRP A 114 -9.12 -21.86 -19.00
CA TRP A 114 -9.97 -22.00 -17.83
C TRP A 114 -10.82 -23.26 -17.92
N GLU A 115 -10.95 -23.99 -16.81
CA GLU A 115 -11.98 -25.03 -16.66
C GLU A 115 -13.38 -24.40 -16.64
N VAL A 116 -13.52 -23.30 -15.90
CA VAL A 116 -14.74 -22.50 -15.82
C VAL A 116 -14.50 -21.15 -16.50
N PRO A 117 -15.15 -20.83 -17.63
CA PRO A 117 -14.90 -19.58 -18.37
C PRO A 117 -15.09 -18.30 -17.54
N ALA A 118 -15.99 -18.31 -16.55
CA ALA A 118 -16.20 -17.17 -15.66
C ALA A 118 -14.96 -16.79 -14.82
N SER A 119 -14.01 -17.72 -14.63
CA SER A 119 -12.78 -17.47 -13.86
C SER A 119 -11.92 -16.34 -14.45
N ALA A 120 -11.93 -16.15 -15.77
CA ALA A 120 -11.27 -15.02 -16.43
C ALA A 120 -11.80 -13.68 -15.90
N THR A 121 -13.13 -13.55 -15.83
CA THR A 121 -13.80 -12.33 -15.39
C THR A 121 -13.57 -12.09 -13.89
N LEU A 122 -13.60 -13.15 -13.08
CA LEU A 122 -13.30 -13.06 -11.65
C LEU A 122 -11.86 -12.61 -11.40
N LEU A 123 -10.89 -13.14 -12.16
CA LEU A 123 -9.49 -12.70 -12.07
C LEU A 123 -9.35 -11.23 -12.46
N SER A 124 -9.93 -10.80 -13.59
CA SER A 124 -9.90 -9.39 -14.00
C SER A 124 -10.53 -8.47 -12.96
N GLY A 125 -11.68 -8.86 -12.40
CA GLY A 125 -12.33 -8.09 -11.33
C GLY A 125 -11.46 -8.01 -10.06
N TRP A 126 -10.80 -9.11 -9.69
CA TRP A 126 -9.87 -9.10 -8.56
C TRP A 126 -8.68 -8.15 -8.79
N VAL A 127 -8.08 -8.16 -9.99
CA VAL A 127 -6.97 -7.26 -10.33
C VAL A 127 -7.36 -5.78 -10.21
N VAL A 128 -8.60 -5.42 -10.57
CA VAL A 128 -9.10 -4.04 -10.41
C VAL A 128 -9.30 -3.68 -8.93
N LEU A 129 -9.80 -4.60 -8.12
CA LEU A 129 -10.10 -4.36 -6.70
C LEU A 129 -8.86 -4.44 -5.80
N ALA A 130 -7.86 -5.23 -6.18
CA ALA A 130 -6.70 -5.54 -5.37
C ALA A 130 -5.94 -4.28 -4.90
N PRO A 131 -5.57 -3.29 -5.76
CA PRO A 131 -4.86 -2.08 -5.34
C PRO A 131 -5.62 -1.22 -4.32
N ILE A 132 -6.95 -1.34 -4.27
CA ILE A 132 -7.81 -0.59 -3.35
C ILE A 132 -8.31 -1.42 -2.16
N CYS A 133 -7.76 -2.62 -1.94
CA CYS A 133 -8.24 -3.56 -0.94
C CYS A 133 -8.34 -2.98 0.48
N GLY A 134 -7.50 -2.00 0.83
CA GLY A 134 -7.54 -1.32 2.12
C GLY A 134 -8.78 -0.45 2.37
N ALA A 135 -9.39 0.06 1.30
CA ALA A 135 -10.58 0.89 1.37
C ALA A 135 -11.88 0.08 1.29
N LEU A 136 -11.80 -1.20 0.89
CA LEU A 136 -12.96 -2.07 0.76
C LEU A 136 -13.39 -2.61 2.13
N ARG A 137 -14.72 -2.68 2.34
CA ARG A 137 -15.29 -3.33 3.53
C ARG A 137 -15.03 -4.85 3.53
N TRP A 138 -15.06 -5.45 2.34
CA TRP A 138 -14.74 -6.87 2.13
C TRP A 138 -13.54 -6.96 1.19
N ARG A 139 -12.50 -7.69 1.62
CA ARG A 139 -11.27 -7.85 0.85
C ARG A 139 -11.36 -9.15 0.06
N PRO A 140 -11.54 -9.10 -1.27
CA PRO A 140 -11.66 -10.31 -2.06
C PRO A 140 -10.30 -11.01 -2.14
N HIS A 141 -10.33 -12.33 -2.03
CA HIS A 141 -9.17 -13.21 -2.20
C HIS A 141 -9.46 -14.13 -3.38
N LEU A 142 -8.42 -14.53 -4.10
CA LEU A 142 -8.51 -15.46 -5.21
C LEU A 142 -7.52 -16.59 -4.98
N TRP A 143 -7.97 -17.82 -5.20
CA TRP A 143 -7.14 -19.01 -5.14
C TRP A 143 -7.05 -19.62 -6.54
N LEU A 144 -5.87 -19.60 -7.14
CA LEU A 144 -5.63 -20.08 -8.50
C LEU A 144 -5.02 -21.49 -8.46
N THR A 145 -5.82 -22.50 -8.80
CA THR A 145 -5.38 -23.90 -8.87
C THR A 145 -5.09 -24.29 -10.31
N ALA A 146 -3.93 -24.91 -10.54
CA ALA A 146 -3.59 -25.48 -11.83
C ALA A 146 -2.53 -26.58 -11.66
N GLY A 147 -2.57 -27.63 -12.50
CA GLY A 147 -1.56 -28.67 -12.49
C GLY A 147 -0.16 -28.16 -12.91
N ALA A 148 0.89 -28.91 -12.59
CA ALA A 148 2.24 -28.56 -13.02
C ALA A 148 2.32 -28.42 -14.56
N GLY A 149 3.01 -27.38 -15.04
CA GLY A 149 3.20 -27.14 -16.48
C GLY A 149 1.99 -26.53 -17.23
N THR A 150 0.93 -26.13 -16.53
CA THR A 150 -0.30 -25.57 -17.15
C THR A 150 -0.28 -24.05 -17.33
N GLY A 151 0.79 -23.36 -16.89
CA GLY A 151 0.98 -21.93 -17.09
C GLY A 151 0.51 -21.01 -15.96
N LYS A 152 0.33 -21.53 -14.73
CA LYS A 152 -0.02 -20.72 -13.54
C LYS A 152 0.92 -19.52 -13.35
N SER A 153 2.24 -19.74 -13.35
CA SER A 153 3.22 -18.67 -13.20
C SER A 153 3.17 -17.68 -14.37
N ALA A 154 2.78 -18.09 -15.58
CA ALA A 154 2.57 -17.16 -16.69
C ALA A 154 1.38 -16.21 -16.44
N ILE A 155 0.31 -16.68 -15.80
CA ILE A 155 -0.81 -15.83 -15.38
C ILE A 155 -0.34 -14.84 -14.31
N LEU A 156 0.40 -15.31 -13.29
CA LEU A 156 0.89 -14.47 -12.21
C LEU A 156 1.88 -13.41 -12.72
N ASP A 157 2.91 -13.81 -13.45
CA ASP A 157 4.03 -12.95 -13.84
C ASP A 157 3.72 -12.04 -15.03
N ARG A 158 2.90 -12.51 -15.99
CA ARG A 158 2.67 -11.79 -17.27
C ARG A 158 1.31 -11.12 -17.37
N PHE A 159 0.39 -11.43 -16.46
CA PHE A 159 -0.93 -10.82 -16.44
C PHE A 159 -1.20 -10.09 -15.12
N VAL A 160 -1.10 -10.77 -13.98
CA VAL A 160 -1.41 -10.15 -12.68
C VAL A 160 -0.36 -9.13 -12.27
N ALA A 161 0.92 -9.52 -12.21
CA ALA A 161 1.99 -8.64 -11.74
C ALA A 161 2.12 -7.33 -12.55
N PRO A 162 2.05 -7.33 -13.90
CA PRO A 162 2.12 -6.09 -14.68
C PRO A 162 0.93 -5.15 -14.43
N LEU A 163 -0.26 -5.69 -14.17
CA LEU A 163 -1.46 -4.89 -13.91
C LEU A 163 -1.47 -4.29 -12.49
N LEU A 164 -0.85 -4.97 -11.52
CA LEU A 164 -0.69 -4.45 -10.16
C LEU A 164 0.54 -3.55 -10.00
N ALA A 165 1.55 -3.72 -10.86
CA ALA A 165 2.80 -2.95 -10.82
C ALA A 165 3.41 -2.89 -9.40
N ASP A 166 3.65 -1.70 -8.88
CA ASP A 166 4.24 -1.48 -7.56
C ASP A 166 3.24 -1.54 -6.40
N PHE A 167 1.95 -1.80 -6.68
CA PHE A 167 0.92 -2.00 -5.65
C PHE A 167 0.88 -3.42 -5.10
N ALA A 168 1.66 -4.37 -5.60
CA ALA A 168 1.64 -5.74 -5.09
C ALA A 168 2.90 -6.10 -4.30
N LEU A 169 2.69 -6.82 -3.20
CA LEU A 169 3.75 -7.61 -2.58
C LEU A 169 3.75 -9.00 -3.24
N LEU A 170 4.73 -9.26 -4.10
CA LEU A 170 4.93 -10.56 -4.73
C LEU A 170 5.81 -11.43 -3.83
N VAL A 171 5.33 -12.62 -3.49
CA VAL A 171 6.03 -13.57 -2.61
C VAL A 171 5.98 -14.98 -3.19
N SER A 172 7.01 -15.77 -2.90
CA SER A 172 7.11 -17.18 -3.30
C SER A 172 7.09 -18.11 -2.07
N GLY A 173 6.89 -19.41 -2.29
CA GLY A 173 6.62 -20.43 -1.27
C GLY A 173 7.62 -20.57 -0.10
N ALA A 174 8.81 -19.96 -0.18
CA ALA A 174 9.75 -19.90 0.95
C ALA A 174 9.43 -18.79 1.98
N THR A 175 8.38 -17.99 1.76
CA THR A 175 8.05 -16.84 2.62
C THR A 175 7.29 -17.30 3.86
N THR A 176 7.87 -17.08 5.04
CA THR A 176 7.21 -17.36 6.32
C THR A 176 6.13 -16.31 6.61
N GLU A 177 5.11 -16.69 7.38
CA GLU A 177 4.07 -15.75 7.84
C GLU A 177 4.67 -14.54 8.57
N ALA A 178 5.67 -14.77 9.42
CA ALA A 178 6.37 -13.70 10.13
C ALA A 178 7.08 -12.74 9.16
N GLY A 179 7.75 -13.29 8.14
CA GLY A 179 8.39 -12.49 7.09
C GLY A 179 7.39 -11.67 6.28
N LEU A 180 6.21 -12.22 5.99
CA LEU A 180 5.14 -11.50 5.32
C LEU A 180 4.63 -10.33 6.17
N ARG A 181 4.31 -10.57 7.45
CA ARG A 181 3.82 -9.52 8.37
C ARG A 181 4.85 -8.40 8.54
N GLN A 182 6.14 -8.74 8.60
CA GLN A 182 7.23 -7.75 8.65
C GLN A 182 7.37 -6.98 7.33
N SER A 183 7.14 -7.62 6.19
CA SER A 183 7.24 -6.95 4.89
C SER A 183 6.05 -6.02 4.63
N LEU A 184 4.84 -6.45 4.99
CA LEU A 184 3.63 -5.68 4.79
C LEU A 184 3.46 -4.58 5.87
N CYS A 185 3.87 -4.84 7.12
CA CYS A 185 3.68 -3.93 8.26
C CYS A 185 2.23 -3.39 8.33
N SER A 186 2.06 -2.08 8.13
CA SER A 186 0.75 -1.39 8.14
C SER A 186 0.26 -1.05 6.74
N ASP A 187 0.94 -1.53 5.69
CA ASP A 187 0.54 -1.29 4.31
C ASP A 187 -0.74 -2.08 3.98
N ALA A 188 -1.63 -1.45 3.23
CA ALA A 188 -2.81 -2.05 2.66
C ALA A 188 -2.61 -2.31 1.17
N LEU A 189 -1.66 -3.21 0.87
CA LEU A 189 -1.32 -3.65 -0.47
C LEU A 189 -1.77 -5.10 -0.69
N PRO A 190 -2.24 -5.47 -1.90
CA PRO A 190 -2.48 -6.86 -2.24
C PRO A 190 -1.20 -7.69 -2.17
N VAL A 191 -1.35 -8.94 -1.75
CA VAL A 191 -0.27 -9.92 -1.72
C VAL A 191 -0.56 -10.99 -2.76
N VAL A 192 0.42 -11.28 -3.61
CA VAL A 192 0.35 -12.35 -4.60
C VAL A 192 1.35 -13.42 -4.21
N PHE A 193 0.84 -14.62 -3.94
CA PHE A 193 1.64 -15.79 -3.63
C PHE A 193 1.77 -16.69 -4.85
N ASP A 194 3.00 -17.02 -5.23
CA ASP A 194 3.25 -18.25 -5.98
C ASP A 194 3.68 -19.36 -5.00
N GLU A 195 3.13 -20.56 -5.20
CA GLU A 195 3.41 -21.76 -4.39
C GLU A 195 3.13 -21.60 -2.88
N ALA A 196 1.91 -21.18 -2.51
CA ALA A 196 1.50 -21.07 -1.11
C ALA A 196 1.31 -22.41 -0.36
N GLU A 197 1.70 -23.54 -0.95
CA GLU A 197 1.58 -24.86 -0.32
C GLU A 197 2.77 -25.10 0.61
N SER A 198 2.51 -25.57 1.84
CA SER A 198 3.58 -25.95 2.75
C SER A 198 4.29 -27.19 2.20
N ASN A 199 5.61 -27.14 2.10
CA ASN A 199 6.45 -28.32 1.89
C ASN A 199 6.50 -29.20 3.15
N GLU A 200 5.38 -29.39 3.84
CA GLU A 200 5.25 -30.44 4.85
C GLU A 200 5.04 -31.76 4.13
N ARG A 201 6.13 -32.27 3.51
CA ARG A 201 6.30 -33.71 3.47
C ARG A 201 6.36 -34.16 4.92
N SER A 202 5.26 -34.70 5.43
CA SER A 202 5.35 -35.57 6.59
C SER A 202 6.24 -36.73 6.16
N ASP A 203 7.49 -36.74 6.61
CA ASP A 203 8.32 -37.93 6.55
C ASP A 203 7.54 -39.05 7.25
N ARG A 204 7.08 -40.01 6.45
CA ARG A 204 6.63 -41.34 6.87
C ARG A 204 7.70 -42.34 6.49
#